data_AF-A0A6T7FFZ1-F1
#
_entry.id   AF-A0A6T7FFZ1-F1
#
_cell.length_a   1.000
_cell.length_b   1.000
_cell.length_c   1.000
_cell.angle_alpha   90.00
_cell.angle_beta   90.00
_cell.angle_gamma   90.00
#
_symmetry.space_group_name_H-M   'P 1'
#
loop_
_entity.id
_entity.type
_entity.pdbx_description
1 polymer ?
#
loop_
_entity_poly.entity_id
_entity_poly.type
_entity_poly.pdbx_seq_one_letter_code
_entity_poly.pdbx_strand_id
1 'polypeptide(L)'
;MWNVVIGALADNFGSTALFPLCLSPLALETYTFEFYENDEAPIMSVEGYQWLSVCVAFMVVPSTFVTPYIFSKCGVAGTCVIGNAFTGILTITLLMIATYGPATTAGFAGFVFCLYAGFPVTVWSQLTTGPMLDLLAPEDKIGYVQGLNNAAMNFGMATAPWLLGLLADSAGTNTAIWTGVGISFGAALINTPLMFHKGYGPAEKKKPRSKMALPGEDTDLIEKALAGEFFDQGQLWLINLDRVKKRQPPIVPKVRPYEEDKDALGELMAHAEENFLTRTENQNLVLAKLANPDEETDLQEFCDMLNEAMKGEPEEINEANSDLGQWVGEYLADNGYNPHLNSLIIKQMVLSAFPSITREKEFTPETIRANLLRSNQVMNEYLALEERKKYTRTKMLSSGAIGRFYS
;
A
#
# COMPACT_ATOMS: atom_id res chain seq x y z
N MET A 1 -11.35 26.15 -1.92
CA MET A 1 -11.04 26.65 -3.28
C MET A 1 -10.05 27.81 -3.22
N TRP A 2 -10.39 28.94 -2.59
CA TRP A 2 -9.47 30.09 -2.48
C TRP A 2 -8.11 29.75 -1.85
N ASN A 3 -8.07 28.92 -0.80
CA ASN A 3 -6.79 28.49 -0.21
C ASN A 3 -5.91 27.73 -1.22
N VAL A 4 -6.52 26.90 -2.08
CA VAL A 4 -5.79 26.13 -3.11
C VAL A 4 -5.25 27.08 -4.18
N VAL A 5 -6.06 28.05 -4.64
CA VAL A 5 -5.63 29.02 -5.66
C VAL A 5 -4.57 29.98 -5.13
N ILE A 6 -4.72 30.49 -3.90
CA ILE A 6 -3.73 31.36 -3.24
C ILE A 6 -2.45 30.57 -2.95
N GLY A 7 -2.59 29.33 -2.48
CA GLY A 7 -1.46 28.42 -2.26
C GLY A 7 -0.69 28.16 -3.55
N ALA A 8 -1.38 27.92 -4.67
CA ALA A 8 -0.75 27.75 -5.98
C ALA A 8 -0.08 29.03 -6.49
N LEU A 9 -0.68 30.20 -6.25
CA LEU A 9 -0.05 31.47 -6.58
C LEU A 9 1.25 31.65 -5.76
N ALA A 10 1.21 31.40 -4.45
CA ALA A 10 2.38 31.47 -3.59
C ALA A 10 3.46 30.46 -3.99
N ASP A 11 3.09 29.22 -4.34
CA ASP A 11 4.00 28.18 -4.85
C ASP A 11 4.72 28.64 -6.13
N ASN A 12 4.01 29.26 -7.08
CA ASN A 12 4.64 29.82 -8.29
C ASN A 12 5.62 30.96 -7.97
N PHE A 13 5.29 31.84 -7.02
CA PHE A 13 6.20 32.89 -6.56
C PHE A 13 7.44 32.32 -5.85
N GLY A 14 7.26 31.33 -4.98
CA GLY A 14 8.36 30.65 -4.28
C GLY A 14 9.29 29.91 -5.24
N SER A 15 8.71 29.15 -6.18
CA SER A 15 9.44 28.43 -7.24
C SER A 15 10.22 29.37 -8.17
N THR A 16 9.78 30.62 -8.33
CA THR A 16 10.47 31.64 -9.13
C THR A 16 11.81 32.06 -8.50
N ALA A 17 11.97 31.97 -7.18
CA ALA A 17 13.28 32.20 -6.59
C ALA A 17 14.25 31.04 -6.83
N LEU A 18 13.75 29.81 -6.98
CA LEU A 18 14.58 28.66 -7.29
C LEU A 18 15.14 28.70 -8.71
N PHE A 19 14.28 28.83 -9.73
CA PHE A 19 14.75 28.72 -11.11
C PHE A 19 15.24 30.09 -11.65
N PRO A 20 14.39 31.12 -11.83
CA PRO A 20 14.83 32.42 -12.33
C PRO A 20 15.87 33.17 -11.49
N LEU A 21 15.94 33.00 -10.15
CA LEU A 21 16.95 33.71 -9.35
C LEU A 21 18.19 32.87 -9.03
N CYS A 22 18.06 31.61 -8.57
CA CYS A 22 19.26 30.83 -8.30
C CYS A 22 20.00 30.42 -9.58
N LEU A 23 19.30 30.07 -10.66
CA LEU A 23 19.97 29.66 -11.90
C LEU A 23 20.48 30.84 -12.72
N SER A 24 19.72 31.93 -12.84
CA SER A 24 20.10 33.05 -13.70
C SER A 24 21.09 34.01 -13.01
N PRO A 25 20.67 34.97 -12.17
CA PRO A 25 21.60 35.94 -11.59
C PRO A 25 22.63 35.27 -10.68
N LEU A 26 22.23 34.41 -9.73
CA LEU A 26 23.18 33.86 -8.76
C LEU A 26 24.26 32.98 -9.41
N ALA A 27 23.88 31.99 -10.24
CA ALA A 27 24.88 31.11 -10.84
C ALA A 27 25.71 31.78 -11.94
N LEU A 28 25.14 32.69 -12.75
CA LEU A 28 25.92 33.45 -13.75
C LEU A 28 26.87 34.43 -13.08
N GLU A 29 26.43 35.15 -12.04
CA GLU A 29 27.28 36.08 -11.29
C GLU A 29 28.48 35.32 -10.70
N THR A 30 28.20 34.25 -9.93
CA THR A 30 29.22 33.49 -9.20
C THR A 30 30.17 32.70 -10.10
N TYR A 31 29.66 32.01 -11.12
CA TYR A 31 30.45 31.04 -11.90
C TYR A 31 30.85 31.51 -13.30
N THR A 32 30.44 32.74 -13.68
CA THR A 32 30.76 33.32 -14.99
C THR A 32 31.27 34.76 -14.86
N PHE A 33 30.48 35.70 -14.31
CA PHE A 33 30.82 37.12 -14.34
C PHE A 33 31.97 37.48 -13.40
N GLU A 34 32.01 36.94 -12.17
CA GLU A 34 33.13 37.17 -11.25
C GLU A 34 34.47 36.73 -11.86
N PHE A 35 34.50 35.66 -12.65
CA PHE A 35 35.72 35.22 -13.34
C PHE A 35 36.12 36.19 -14.45
N TYR A 36 35.16 36.66 -15.25
CA TYR A 36 35.43 37.66 -16.28
C TYR A 36 35.93 38.98 -15.70
N GLU A 37 35.39 39.43 -14.56
CA GLU A 37 35.84 40.65 -13.88
C GLU A 37 37.28 40.55 -13.36
N ASN A 38 37.75 39.32 -13.10
CA ASN A 38 39.11 39.03 -12.64
C ASN A 38 40.08 38.60 -13.76
N ASP A 39 39.69 38.73 -15.04
CA ASP A 39 40.44 38.24 -16.21
C ASP A 39 40.77 36.73 -16.17
N GLU A 40 39.92 35.93 -15.51
CA GLU A 40 40.03 34.48 -15.41
C GLU A 40 39.08 33.73 -16.36
N ALA A 41 39.39 32.46 -16.67
CA ALA A 41 38.50 31.62 -17.47
C ALA A 41 37.28 31.19 -16.61
N PRO A 42 36.03 31.41 -17.07
CA PRO A 42 34.85 31.11 -16.29
C PRO A 42 34.65 29.61 -16.11
N ILE A 43 34.13 29.21 -14.94
CA ILE A 43 33.78 27.82 -14.65
C ILE A 43 32.58 27.37 -15.50
N MET A 44 31.61 28.27 -15.69
CA MET A 44 30.41 28.03 -16.50
C MET A 44 30.40 28.94 -17.72
N SER A 45 30.27 28.35 -18.91
CA SER A 45 30.06 29.11 -20.15
C SER A 45 28.57 29.48 -20.35
N VAL A 46 28.30 30.46 -21.21
CA VAL A 46 26.93 30.85 -21.58
C VAL A 46 26.16 29.69 -22.21
N GLU A 47 26.80 28.90 -23.07
CA GLU A 47 26.21 27.69 -23.66
C GLU A 47 25.93 26.63 -22.58
N GLY A 48 26.84 26.49 -21.61
CA GLY A 48 26.64 25.61 -20.46
C GLY A 48 25.39 25.99 -19.64
N TYR A 49 25.21 27.28 -19.36
CA TYR A 49 24.02 27.81 -18.69
C TYR A 49 22.71 27.53 -19.48
N GLN A 50 22.73 27.68 -20.81
CA GLN A 50 21.57 27.37 -21.66
C GLN A 50 21.21 25.89 -21.57
N TRP A 51 22.19 24.99 -21.66
CA TRP A 51 21.97 23.56 -21.51
C TRP A 51 21.51 23.17 -20.11
N LEU A 52 22.04 23.80 -19.06
CA LEU A 52 21.55 23.61 -17.70
C LEU A 52 20.05 23.93 -17.62
N SER A 53 19.63 25.06 -18.17
CA SER A 53 18.23 25.50 -18.19
C SER A 53 17.32 24.49 -18.91
N VAL A 54 17.77 23.98 -20.06
CA VAL A 54 17.05 22.95 -20.83
C VAL A 54 16.94 21.64 -20.05
N CYS A 55 18.02 21.20 -19.42
CA CYS A 55 18.04 19.98 -18.61
C CYS A 55 17.14 20.08 -17.38
N VAL A 56 17.11 21.23 -16.69
CA VAL A 56 16.14 21.48 -15.60
C VAL A 56 14.71 21.33 -16.11
N ALA A 57 14.39 21.90 -17.28
CA ALA A 57 13.05 21.76 -17.86
C ALA A 57 12.69 20.29 -18.15
N PHE A 58 13.65 19.47 -18.61
CA PHE A 58 13.42 18.04 -18.81
C PHE A 58 13.15 17.26 -17.53
N MET A 59 13.57 17.74 -16.35
CA MET A 59 13.32 17.08 -15.06
C MET A 59 11.83 17.08 -14.65
N VAL A 60 10.98 17.87 -15.32
CA VAL A 60 9.51 17.82 -15.14
C VAL A 60 8.94 16.45 -15.52
N VAL A 61 9.48 15.80 -16.56
CA VAL A 61 9.01 14.50 -17.07
C VAL A 61 9.13 13.39 -16.01
N PRO A 62 10.31 13.06 -15.47
CA PRO A 62 10.44 12.04 -14.44
C PRO A 62 9.66 12.39 -13.17
N SER A 63 9.58 13.67 -12.80
CA SER A 63 8.73 14.10 -11.67
C SER A 63 7.26 13.74 -11.88
N THR A 64 6.73 13.95 -13.09
CA THR A 64 5.34 13.62 -13.44
C THR A 64 5.06 12.13 -13.31
N PHE A 65 6.00 11.26 -13.69
CA PHE A 65 5.86 9.80 -13.54
C PHE A 65 5.84 9.34 -12.07
N VAL A 66 6.58 9.99 -11.19
CA VAL A 66 6.68 9.63 -9.76
C VAL A 66 5.51 10.20 -8.95
N THR A 67 4.93 11.32 -9.40
CA THR A 67 3.90 12.06 -8.68
C THR A 67 2.68 11.20 -8.26
N PRO A 68 2.07 10.34 -9.11
CA PRO A 68 0.95 9.49 -8.70
C PRO A 68 1.27 8.56 -7.52
N TYR A 69 2.49 8.01 -7.49
CA TYR A 69 2.94 7.18 -6.37
C TYR A 69 3.01 8.00 -5.08
N ILE A 70 3.56 9.21 -5.13
CA ILE A 70 3.63 10.10 -3.96
C ILE A 70 2.23 10.54 -3.51
N PHE A 71 1.32 10.85 -4.44
CA PHE A 71 -0.10 11.16 -4.12
C PHE A 71 -0.77 10.02 -3.35
N SER A 72 -0.50 8.76 -3.72
CA SER A 72 -1.07 7.60 -3.02
C SER A 72 -0.57 7.47 -1.57
N LYS A 73 0.65 7.94 -1.29
CA LYS A 73 1.30 7.80 0.03
C LYS A 73 1.03 8.97 0.95
N CYS A 74 1.12 10.19 0.44
CA CYS A 74 1.06 11.42 1.22
C CYS A 74 -0.29 12.16 1.08
N GLY A 75 -1.10 11.78 0.09
CA GLY A 75 -2.24 12.58 -0.33
C GLY A 75 -1.83 13.76 -1.19
N VAL A 76 -2.77 14.30 -1.97
CA VAL A 76 -2.49 15.41 -2.90
C VAL A 76 -2.05 16.67 -2.13
N ALA A 77 -2.72 17.00 -1.03
CA ALA A 77 -2.33 18.16 -0.22
C ALA A 77 -1.00 17.93 0.52
N GLY A 78 -0.75 16.72 1.02
CA GLY A 78 0.52 16.38 1.67
C GLY A 78 1.70 16.53 0.72
N THR A 79 1.53 16.07 -0.53
CA THR A 79 2.53 16.25 -1.58
C THR A 79 2.77 17.73 -1.90
N CYS A 80 1.73 18.57 -1.89
CA CYS A 80 1.86 20.02 -2.08
C CYS A 80 2.72 20.68 -0.99
N VAL A 81 2.47 20.32 0.28
CA VAL A 81 3.20 20.86 1.44
C VAL A 81 4.67 20.41 1.41
N ILE A 82 4.92 19.14 1.14
CA ILE A 82 6.27 18.59 1.02
C ILE A 82 7.04 19.27 -0.12
N GLY A 83 6.40 19.40 -1.30
CA GLY A 83 7.00 20.07 -2.45
C GLY A 83 7.43 21.51 -2.12
N ASN A 84 6.52 22.31 -1.56
CA ASN A 84 6.80 23.71 -1.19
C ASN A 84 7.90 23.85 -0.12
N ALA A 85 7.85 23.03 0.94
CA ALA A 85 8.87 23.06 1.98
C ALA A 85 10.25 22.66 1.44
N PHE A 86 10.28 21.63 0.59
CA PHE A 86 11.51 21.17 -0.04
C PHE A 86 12.06 22.20 -1.03
N THR A 87 11.21 22.88 -1.81
CA THR A 87 11.60 24.02 -2.65
C THR A 87 12.35 25.07 -1.83
N GLY A 88 11.81 25.47 -0.67
CA GLY A 88 12.48 26.42 0.22
C GLY A 88 13.85 25.93 0.70
N ILE A 89 13.96 24.66 1.14
CA ILE A 89 15.23 24.05 1.57
C ILE A 89 16.25 24.00 0.43
N LEU A 90 15.81 23.63 -0.77
CA LEU A 90 16.66 23.55 -1.94
C LEU A 90 17.19 24.94 -2.33
N THR A 91 16.32 25.96 -2.35
CA THR A 91 16.71 27.35 -2.61
C THR A 91 17.74 27.85 -1.59
N ILE A 92 17.56 27.55 -0.29
CA ILE A 92 18.58 27.85 0.73
C ILE A 92 19.89 27.13 0.40
N THR A 93 19.83 25.84 0.07
CA THR A 93 21.03 25.03 -0.19
C THR A 93 21.83 25.60 -1.38
N LEU A 94 21.16 25.93 -2.48
CA LEU A 94 21.79 26.53 -3.65
C LEU A 94 22.39 27.90 -3.34
N LEU A 95 21.68 28.74 -2.58
CA LEU A 95 22.21 30.02 -2.11
C LEU A 95 23.46 29.83 -1.25
N MET A 96 23.44 28.86 -0.32
CA MET A 96 24.58 28.61 0.55
C MET A 96 25.81 28.15 -0.22
N ILE A 97 25.63 27.29 -1.22
CA ILE A 97 26.73 26.80 -2.08
C ILE A 97 27.36 27.94 -2.88
N ALA A 98 26.53 28.79 -3.50
CA ALA A 98 27.01 29.85 -4.38
C ALA A 98 27.62 31.04 -3.60
N THR A 99 26.98 31.46 -2.50
CA THR A 99 27.40 32.69 -1.79
C THR A 99 28.49 32.46 -0.74
N TYR A 100 28.47 31.32 -0.04
CA TYR A 100 29.40 31.08 1.07
C TYR A 100 30.47 30.03 0.75
N GLY A 101 30.31 29.27 -0.33
CA GLY A 101 31.34 28.39 -0.86
C GLY A 101 32.33 29.15 -1.76
N PRO A 102 33.58 28.68 -1.91
CA PRO A 102 34.47 29.22 -2.92
C PRO A 102 33.95 28.86 -4.31
N ALA A 103 33.94 29.83 -5.23
CA ALA A 103 33.57 29.64 -6.62
C ALA A 103 34.59 28.72 -7.32
N THR A 104 34.36 27.43 -7.23
CA THR A 104 35.26 26.36 -7.73
C THR A 104 34.47 25.38 -8.57
N THR A 105 35.13 24.62 -9.44
CA THR A 105 34.48 23.57 -10.23
C THR A 105 33.71 22.57 -9.36
N ALA A 106 34.24 22.25 -8.17
CA ALA A 106 33.56 21.39 -7.20
C ALA A 106 32.30 22.05 -6.62
N GLY A 107 32.37 23.34 -6.27
CA GLY A 107 31.21 24.12 -5.81
C GLY A 107 30.11 24.16 -6.87
N PHE A 108 30.48 24.44 -8.12
CA PHE A 108 29.54 24.43 -9.25
C PHE A 108 28.93 23.04 -9.50
N ALA A 109 29.74 21.97 -9.44
CA ALA A 109 29.23 20.61 -9.57
C ALA A 109 28.23 20.26 -8.46
N GLY A 110 28.51 20.69 -7.22
CA GLY A 110 27.59 20.56 -6.09
C GLY A 110 26.29 21.34 -6.32
N PHE A 111 26.38 22.58 -6.83
CA PHE A 111 25.23 23.40 -7.19
C PHE A 111 24.34 22.70 -8.22
N VAL A 112 24.91 22.23 -9.34
CA VAL A 112 24.17 21.53 -10.40
C VAL A 112 23.56 20.23 -9.89
N PHE A 113 24.30 19.46 -9.08
CA PHE A 113 23.78 18.23 -8.48
C PHE A 113 22.57 18.51 -7.59
N CYS A 114 22.67 19.46 -6.66
CA CYS A 114 21.55 19.85 -5.80
C CYS A 114 20.35 20.31 -6.62
N LEU A 115 20.58 21.15 -7.64
CA LEU A 115 19.53 21.63 -8.52
C LEU A 115 18.81 20.47 -9.22
N TYR A 116 19.52 19.55 -9.87
CA TYR A 116 18.90 18.43 -10.60
C TYR A 116 18.29 17.37 -9.69
N ALA A 117 18.91 17.06 -8.56
CA ALA A 117 18.35 16.11 -7.62
C ALA A 117 17.10 16.66 -6.93
N GLY A 118 17.06 17.96 -6.66
CA GLY A 118 16.00 18.60 -5.91
C GLY A 118 14.83 19.10 -6.76
N PHE A 119 15.07 19.57 -7.99
CA PHE A 119 14.04 20.16 -8.84
C PHE A 119 12.84 19.23 -9.13
N PRO A 120 12.99 17.90 -9.30
CA PRO A 120 11.84 17.01 -9.45
C PRO A 120 10.83 17.11 -8.30
N VAL A 121 11.30 17.36 -7.07
CA VAL A 121 10.44 17.48 -5.89
C VAL A 121 9.65 18.78 -5.89
N THR A 122 10.20 19.84 -6.47
CA THR A 122 9.53 21.15 -6.55
C THR A 122 8.39 21.15 -7.57
N VAL A 123 8.51 20.34 -8.62
CA VAL A 123 7.43 20.10 -9.59
C VAL A 123 6.21 19.43 -8.93
N TRP A 124 6.41 18.67 -7.84
CA TRP A 124 5.29 18.02 -7.14
C TRP A 124 4.27 19.02 -6.62
N SER A 125 4.67 20.15 -6.05
CA SER A 125 3.72 21.15 -5.54
C SER A 125 2.86 21.74 -6.65
N GLN A 126 3.44 22.00 -7.81
CA GLN A 126 2.72 22.56 -8.96
C GLN A 126 1.68 21.58 -9.52
N LEU A 127 2.01 20.28 -9.58
CA LEU A 127 1.11 19.24 -10.10
C LEU A 127 -0.07 18.91 -9.18
N THR A 128 -0.03 19.34 -7.92
CA THR A 128 -1.09 19.03 -6.93
C THR A 128 -2.33 19.91 -7.04
N THR A 129 -2.18 21.12 -7.58
CA THR A 129 -3.25 22.13 -7.59
C THR A 129 -4.46 21.70 -8.40
N GLY A 130 -4.24 21.13 -9.60
CA GLY A 130 -5.32 20.63 -10.46
C GLY A 130 -6.19 19.59 -9.76
N PRO A 131 -5.62 18.46 -9.30
CA PRO A 131 -6.38 17.43 -8.57
C PRO A 131 -7.05 17.93 -7.29
N MET A 132 -6.41 18.87 -6.55
CA MET A 132 -7.07 19.47 -5.37
C MET A 132 -8.33 20.25 -5.74
N LEU A 133 -8.31 20.96 -6.87
CA LEU A 133 -9.45 21.72 -7.35
C LEU A 133 -10.55 20.83 -7.93
N ASP A 134 -10.18 19.76 -8.64
CA ASP A 134 -11.14 18.78 -9.18
C ASP A 134 -12.01 18.16 -8.06
N LEU A 135 -11.41 17.92 -6.90
CA LEU A 135 -12.12 17.40 -5.73
C LEU A 135 -13.09 18.39 -5.06
N LEU A 136 -12.92 19.70 -5.28
CA LEU A 136 -13.82 20.74 -4.74
C LEU A 136 -14.84 21.25 -5.75
N ALA A 137 -14.53 21.12 -7.04
CA ALA A 137 -15.37 21.66 -8.09
C ALA A 137 -16.66 20.85 -8.18
N PRO A 138 -17.83 21.51 -8.26
CA PRO A 138 -19.04 20.85 -8.75
C PRO A 138 -18.76 20.19 -10.10
N GLU A 139 -19.34 19.01 -10.35
CA GLU A 139 -19.09 18.22 -11.58
C GLU A 139 -19.35 19.03 -12.86
N ASP A 140 -20.34 19.93 -12.83
CA ASP A 140 -20.71 20.81 -13.94
C ASP A 140 -19.78 22.04 -14.12
N LYS A 141 -18.84 22.27 -13.19
CA LYS A 141 -17.98 23.47 -13.14
C LYS A 141 -16.49 23.17 -13.11
N ILE A 142 -16.07 21.92 -13.24
CA ILE A 142 -14.65 21.53 -13.26
C ILE A 142 -13.85 22.38 -14.26
N GLY A 143 -14.34 22.53 -15.49
CA GLY A 143 -13.66 23.32 -16.52
C GLY A 143 -13.50 24.81 -16.16
N TYR A 144 -14.48 25.41 -15.49
CA TYR A 144 -14.39 26.80 -15.03
C TYR A 144 -13.35 26.95 -13.91
N VAL A 145 -13.34 26.04 -12.93
CA VAL A 145 -12.37 26.07 -11.82
C VAL A 145 -10.95 25.84 -12.32
N GLN A 146 -10.74 24.91 -13.26
CA GLN A 146 -9.44 24.71 -13.89
C GLN A 146 -9.01 25.90 -14.76
N GLY A 147 -9.96 26.57 -15.43
CA GLY A 147 -9.70 27.84 -16.12
C GLY A 147 -9.19 28.93 -15.18
N LEU A 148 -9.82 29.10 -14.01
CA LEU A 148 -9.36 30.02 -12.97
C LEU A 148 -7.99 29.65 -12.42
N ASN A 149 -7.74 28.35 -12.21
CA ASN A 149 -6.44 27.85 -11.78
C ASN A 149 -5.33 28.23 -12.77
N ASN A 150 -5.53 27.90 -14.04
CA ASN A 150 -4.57 28.20 -15.10
C ASN A 150 -4.35 29.71 -15.23
N ALA A 151 -5.40 30.52 -15.11
CA ALA A 151 -5.27 31.98 -15.11
C ALA A 151 -4.41 32.47 -13.93
N ALA A 152 -4.64 31.96 -12.72
CA ALA A 152 -3.87 32.32 -11.53
C ALA A 152 -2.40 31.89 -11.63
N MET A 153 -2.13 30.66 -12.10
CA MET A 153 -0.77 30.16 -12.32
C MET A 153 -0.04 30.99 -13.37
N ASN A 154 -0.66 31.24 -14.53
CA ASN A 154 -0.07 32.06 -15.59
C ASN A 154 0.21 33.49 -15.13
N PHE A 155 -0.70 34.07 -14.33
CA PHE A 155 -0.49 35.38 -13.73
C PHE A 155 0.72 35.36 -12.78
N GLY A 156 0.82 34.35 -11.91
CA GLY A 156 1.98 34.15 -11.03
C GLY A 156 3.29 34.01 -11.80
N MET A 157 3.34 33.13 -12.79
CA MET A 157 4.52 32.91 -13.63
C MET A 157 4.92 34.15 -14.44
N ALA A 158 3.97 34.99 -14.86
CA ALA A 158 4.26 36.21 -15.59
C ALA A 158 4.76 37.35 -14.69
N THR A 159 4.21 37.47 -13.47
CA THR A 159 4.48 38.62 -12.58
C THR A 159 5.59 38.36 -11.57
N ALA A 160 5.74 37.12 -11.08
CA ALA A 160 6.73 36.80 -10.07
C ALA A 160 8.18 37.07 -10.53
N PRO A 161 8.63 36.67 -11.74
CA PRO A 161 10.01 36.94 -12.17
C PRO A 161 10.29 38.44 -12.27
N TRP A 162 9.31 39.22 -12.72
CA TRP A 162 9.44 40.67 -12.82
C TRP A 162 9.55 41.33 -11.43
N LEU A 163 8.65 41.00 -10.50
CA LEU A 163 8.67 41.57 -9.14
C LEU A 163 9.92 41.19 -8.37
N LEU A 164 10.32 39.91 -8.45
CA LEU A 164 11.52 39.42 -7.79
C LEU A 164 12.80 39.96 -8.45
N GLY A 165 12.78 40.20 -9.77
CA GLY A 165 13.85 40.90 -10.47
C GLY A 165 14.02 42.35 -10.00
N LEU A 166 12.92 43.12 -9.90
CA LEU A 166 12.97 44.47 -9.34
C LEU A 166 13.46 44.50 -7.89
N LEU A 167 13.09 43.50 -7.10
CA LEU A 167 13.61 43.34 -5.75
C LEU A 167 15.11 43.02 -5.74
N ALA A 168 15.58 42.17 -6.66
CA ALA A 168 17.00 41.86 -6.81
C ALA A 168 17.79 43.11 -7.24
N ASP A 169 17.29 43.89 -8.18
CA ASP A 169 17.93 45.14 -8.64
C ASP A 169 18.03 46.20 -7.52
N SER A 170 17.01 46.27 -6.65
CA SER A 170 16.93 47.31 -5.61
C SER A 170 17.56 46.92 -4.27
N ALA A 171 17.48 45.64 -3.88
CA ALA A 171 17.89 45.15 -2.57
C ALA A 171 18.93 44.01 -2.62
N GLY A 172 19.36 43.62 -3.83
CA GLY A 172 20.33 42.57 -4.08
C GLY A 172 19.70 41.18 -4.31
N THR A 173 20.38 40.36 -5.13
CA THR A 173 19.98 39.00 -5.49
C THR A 173 19.70 38.13 -4.26
N ASN A 174 20.57 38.18 -3.24
CA ASN A 174 20.41 37.39 -2.01
C ASN A 174 19.11 37.72 -1.27
N THR A 175 18.75 39.00 -1.18
CA THR A 175 17.51 39.46 -0.53
C THR A 175 16.27 38.94 -1.27
N ALA A 176 16.30 38.99 -2.61
CA ALA A 176 15.22 38.46 -3.43
C ALA A 176 15.06 36.93 -3.29
N ILE A 177 16.18 36.19 -3.23
CA ILE A 177 16.17 34.74 -3.01
C ILE A 177 15.59 34.39 -1.63
N TRP A 178 16.04 35.06 -0.56
CA TRP A 178 15.49 34.86 0.79
C TRP A 178 14.00 35.19 0.89
N THR A 179 13.54 36.19 0.14
CA THR A 179 12.12 36.51 0.03
C THR A 179 11.34 35.34 -0.58
N GLY A 180 11.84 34.75 -1.67
CA GLY A 180 11.24 33.56 -2.26
C GLY A 180 11.26 32.33 -1.35
N VAL A 181 12.33 32.12 -0.58
CA VAL A 181 12.37 31.09 0.48
C VAL A 181 11.22 31.29 1.47
N GLY A 182 11.03 32.52 1.95
CA GLY A 182 9.93 32.86 2.85
C GLY A 182 8.56 32.58 2.24
N ILE A 183 8.38 32.90 0.95
CA ILE A 183 7.14 32.62 0.21
C ILE A 183 6.90 31.10 0.10
N SER A 184 7.93 30.29 -0.23
CA SER A 184 7.81 28.83 -0.34
C SER A 184 7.37 28.19 0.99
N PHE A 185 7.97 28.58 2.12
CA PHE A 185 7.52 28.11 3.43
C PHE A 185 6.13 28.63 3.79
N GLY A 186 5.81 29.88 3.43
CA GLY A 186 4.46 30.44 3.56
C GLY A 186 3.42 29.62 2.80
N ALA A 187 3.71 29.21 1.56
CA ALA A 187 2.86 28.35 0.76
C ALA A 187 2.64 26.98 1.41
N ALA A 188 3.71 26.37 1.94
CA ALA A 188 3.61 25.12 2.70
C ALA A 188 2.68 25.27 3.93
N LEU A 189 2.81 26.35 4.68
CA LEU A 189 1.98 26.63 5.86
C LEU A 189 0.50 26.86 5.47
N ILE A 190 0.23 27.61 4.40
CA ILE A 190 -1.14 27.87 3.91
C ILE A 190 -1.82 26.56 3.47
N ASN A 191 -1.06 25.64 2.89
CA ASN A 191 -1.57 24.35 2.40
C ASN A 191 -1.64 23.27 3.48
N THR A 192 -0.96 23.43 4.63
CA THR A 192 -0.93 22.44 5.72
C THR A 192 -2.33 22.04 6.23
N PRO A 193 -3.28 22.98 6.47
CA PRO A 193 -4.64 22.60 6.87
C PRO A 193 -5.37 21.70 5.87
N LEU A 194 -5.03 21.77 4.57
CA LEU A 194 -5.66 20.95 3.54
C LEU A 194 -5.28 19.47 3.67
N MET A 195 -4.15 19.15 4.29
CA MET A 195 -3.75 17.75 4.57
C MET A 195 -4.76 17.01 5.43
N PHE A 196 -5.50 17.73 6.27
CA PHE A 196 -6.49 17.17 7.20
C PHE A 196 -7.91 17.15 6.61
N HIS A 197 -8.11 17.68 5.40
CA HIS A 197 -9.42 17.66 4.75
C HIS A 197 -9.70 16.27 4.17
N LYS A 198 -10.93 15.77 4.37
CA LYS A 198 -11.39 14.50 3.81
C LYS A 198 -11.31 14.56 2.27
N GLY A 199 -10.58 13.63 1.66
CA GLY A 199 -10.35 13.58 0.21
C GLY A 199 -9.00 14.14 -0.27
N TYR A 200 -8.27 14.90 0.57
CA TYR A 200 -6.93 15.40 0.23
C TYR A 200 -5.79 14.64 0.89
N GLY A 201 -6.10 13.85 1.92
CA GLY A 201 -5.16 12.91 2.52
C GLY A 201 -4.81 11.74 1.58
N PRO A 202 -3.95 10.81 2.04
CA PRO A 202 -3.61 9.62 1.29
C PRO A 202 -4.88 8.91 0.82
N ALA A 203 -4.89 8.45 -0.43
CA ALA A 203 -6.01 7.69 -0.96
C ALA A 203 -6.28 6.52 0.00
N GLU A 204 -7.53 6.35 0.44
CA GLU A 204 -7.90 5.18 1.23
C GLU A 204 -7.48 3.96 0.43
N LYS A 205 -6.63 3.12 1.03
CA LYS A 205 -6.24 1.84 0.41
C LYS A 205 -7.55 1.11 0.13
N LYS A 206 -7.91 0.97 -1.15
CA LYS A 206 -9.09 0.21 -1.55
C LYS A 206 -8.96 -1.16 -0.89
N LYS A 207 -9.91 -1.52 -0.03
CA LYS A 207 -9.92 -2.83 0.57
C LYS A 207 -9.88 -3.85 -0.58
N PRO A 208 -8.97 -4.83 -0.52
CA PRO A 208 -8.94 -5.93 -1.49
C PRO A 208 -10.33 -6.53 -1.64
N ARG A 209 -10.70 -6.98 -2.85
CA ARG A 209 -12.02 -7.60 -3.10
C ARG A 209 -12.23 -8.88 -2.26
N SER A 210 -11.15 -9.53 -1.83
CA SER A 210 -11.14 -10.62 -0.85
C SER A 210 -11.60 -10.20 0.55
N LYS A 211 -11.61 -8.89 0.84
CA LYS A 211 -11.92 -8.29 2.14
C LYS A 211 -13.22 -7.47 2.15
N MET A 212 -14.14 -7.76 1.23
CA MET A 212 -15.47 -7.14 1.22
C MET A 212 -16.52 -8.03 0.55
N ALA A 213 -17.78 -7.86 0.94
CA ALA A 213 -18.94 -8.44 0.26
C ALA A 213 -19.17 -7.76 -1.10
N LEU A 214 -19.58 -8.53 -2.10
CA LEU A 214 -20.00 -8.06 -3.41
C LEU A 214 -21.53 -7.98 -3.49
N PRO A 215 -22.09 -7.17 -4.42
CA PRO A 215 -23.54 -7.05 -4.56
C PRO A 215 -24.22 -8.40 -4.78
N GLY A 216 -25.20 -8.72 -3.93
CA GLY A 216 -25.96 -9.98 -3.99
C GLY A 216 -25.41 -11.12 -3.13
N GLU A 217 -24.30 -10.91 -2.42
CA GLU A 217 -23.77 -11.88 -1.47
C GLU A 217 -24.32 -11.67 -0.06
N ASP A 218 -24.30 -12.72 0.76
CA ASP A 218 -24.66 -12.67 2.17
C ASP A 218 -23.65 -11.81 2.94
N THR A 219 -24.03 -10.56 3.20
CA THR A 219 -23.13 -9.57 3.82
C THR A 219 -22.84 -9.95 5.27
N ASP A 220 -23.82 -10.49 6.00
CA ASP A 220 -23.66 -10.87 7.41
C ASP A 220 -22.67 -12.03 7.54
N LEU A 221 -22.78 -13.04 6.68
CA LEU A 221 -21.84 -14.18 6.66
C LEU A 221 -20.41 -13.74 6.32
N ILE A 222 -20.27 -12.86 5.33
CA ILE A 222 -18.94 -12.37 4.90
C ILE A 222 -18.33 -11.47 5.97
N GLU A 223 -19.11 -10.60 6.61
CA GLU A 223 -18.62 -9.76 7.70
C GLU A 223 -18.15 -10.60 8.88
N LYS A 224 -18.89 -11.66 9.26
CA LYS A 224 -18.44 -12.63 10.28
C LYS A 224 -17.13 -13.31 9.89
N ALA A 225 -17.02 -13.79 8.65
CA ALA A 225 -15.79 -14.42 8.16
C ALA A 225 -14.59 -13.46 8.18
N LEU A 226 -14.79 -12.19 7.80
CA LEU A 226 -13.75 -11.17 7.80
C LEU A 226 -13.41 -10.62 9.19
N ALA A 227 -14.35 -10.72 10.14
CA ALA A 227 -14.10 -10.48 11.56
C ALA A 227 -13.37 -11.66 12.22
N GLY A 228 -13.45 -12.85 11.63
CA GLY A 228 -12.95 -14.11 12.18
C GLY A 228 -13.87 -14.69 13.25
N GLU A 229 -15.13 -14.27 13.27
CA GLU A 229 -16.17 -14.84 14.13
C GLU A 229 -16.58 -16.23 13.63
N PHE A 230 -17.42 -16.94 14.39
CA PHE A 230 -18.00 -18.19 13.90
C PHE A 230 -18.94 -17.92 12.71
N PHE A 231 -18.80 -18.73 11.66
CA PHE A 231 -19.62 -18.69 10.45
C PHE A 231 -19.82 -20.09 9.87
N ASP A 232 -20.85 -20.26 9.04
CA ASP A 232 -21.12 -21.50 8.31
C ASP A 232 -20.09 -21.68 7.18
N GLN A 233 -19.17 -22.63 7.33
CA GLN A 233 -18.13 -22.91 6.34
C GLN A 233 -18.69 -23.45 5.02
N GLY A 234 -19.83 -24.14 5.05
CA GLY A 234 -20.50 -24.66 3.86
C GLY A 234 -21.05 -23.54 3.00
N GLN A 235 -21.74 -22.59 3.62
CA GLN A 235 -22.24 -21.39 2.92
C GLN A 235 -21.10 -20.54 2.36
N LEU A 236 -20.04 -20.31 3.16
CA LEU A 236 -18.88 -19.55 2.68
C LEU A 236 -18.19 -20.26 1.50
N TRP A 237 -18.13 -21.60 1.52
CA TRP A 237 -17.59 -22.38 0.40
C TRP A 237 -18.41 -22.19 -0.87
N LEU A 238 -19.75 -22.12 -0.79
CA LEU A 238 -20.62 -21.87 -1.94
C LEU A 238 -20.39 -20.47 -2.52
N ILE A 239 -20.28 -19.44 -1.66
CA ILE A 239 -19.96 -18.06 -2.09
C ILE A 239 -18.59 -18.05 -2.79
N ASN A 240 -17.58 -18.67 -2.17
CA ASN A 240 -16.25 -18.72 -2.74
C ASN A 240 -16.21 -19.50 -4.07
N LEU A 241 -16.98 -20.58 -4.19
CA LEU A 241 -17.09 -21.32 -5.44
C LEU A 241 -17.69 -20.46 -6.56
N ASP A 242 -18.73 -19.67 -6.25
CA ASP A 242 -19.34 -18.73 -7.20
C ASP A 242 -18.36 -17.61 -7.60
N ARG A 243 -17.63 -17.03 -6.64
CA ARG A 243 -16.56 -16.07 -6.90
C ARG A 243 -15.48 -16.62 -7.82
N VAL A 244 -14.99 -17.83 -7.53
CA VAL A 244 -13.96 -18.49 -8.35
C VAL A 244 -14.46 -18.70 -9.79
N LYS A 245 -15.70 -19.16 -9.97
CA LYS A 245 -16.32 -19.26 -11.31
C LYS A 245 -16.40 -17.93 -12.04
N LYS A 246 -16.57 -16.82 -11.31
CA LYS A 246 -16.60 -15.45 -11.83
C LYS A 246 -15.21 -14.81 -11.93
N ARG A 247 -14.12 -15.56 -11.68
CA ARG A 247 -12.73 -15.06 -11.60
C ARG A 247 -12.58 -13.90 -10.61
N GLN A 248 -13.26 -14.02 -9.48
CA GLN A 248 -13.19 -13.10 -8.36
C GLN A 248 -12.42 -13.74 -7.22
N PRO A 249 -11.66 -12.96 -6.44
CA PRO A 249 -10.87 -13.50 -5.35
C PRO A 249 -11.79 -14.05 -4.24
N PRO A 250 -11.50 -15.25 -3.70
CA PRO A 250 -12.27 -15.82 -2.62
C PRO A 250 -12.16 -14.95 -1.36
N ILE A 251 -13.18 -15.00 -0.51
CA ILE A 251 -13.13 -14.52 0.86
C ILE A 251 -12.20 -15.44 1.66
N VAL A 252 -11.17 -14.83 2.25
CA VAL A 252 -10.26 -15.50 3.17
C VAL A 252 -10.66 -15.09 4.59
N PRO A 253 -11.12 -16.04 5.43
CA PRO A 253 -11.46 -15.73 6.81
C PRO A 253 -10.26 -15.14 7.56
N LYS A 254 -10.51 -14.14 8.41
CA LYS A 254 -9.47 -13.55 9.25
C LYS A 254 -9.13 -14.53 10.37
N VAL A 255 -7.84 -14.70 10.64
CA VAL A 255 -7.36 -15.40 11.85
C VAL A 255 -7.37 -14.39 12.99
N ARG A 256 -8.17 -14.63 14.03
CA ARG A 256 -8.17 -13.79 15.23
C ARG A 256 -6.99 -14.15 16.13
N PRO A 257 -6.50 -13.26 16.98
CA PRO A 257 -5.58 -13.61 18.05
C PRO A 257 -6.18 -14.67 18.99
N TYR A 258 -5.34 -15.55 19.56
CA TYR A 258 -5.85 -16.62 20.45
C TYR A 258 -6.62 -16.07 21.66
N GLU A 259 -6.15 -14.96 22.24
CA GLU A 259 -6.80 -14.32 23.38
C GLU A 259 -8.24 -13.89 23.06
N GLU A 260 -8.53 -13.52 21.81
CA GLU A 260 -9.87 -13.16 21.36
C GLU A 260 -10.79 -14.39 21.12
N ASP A 261 -10.21 -15.54 20.76
CA ASP A 261 -10.94 -16.79 20.51
C ASP A 261 -11.08 -17.66 21.75
N LYS A 262 -10.31 -17.38 22.81
CA LYS A 262 -10.22 -18.20 24.02
C LYS A 262 -11.58 -18.54 24.64
N ASP A 263 -12.46 -17.55 24.71
CA ASP A 263 -13.82 -17.71 25.23
C ASP A 263 -14.76 -18.45 24.26
N ALA A 264 -14.42 -18.48 22.96
CA ALA A 264 -15.18 -19.12 21.89
C ALA A 264 -14.68 -20.53 21.53
N LEU A 265 -13.58 -21.02 22.12
CA LEU A 265 -13.00 -22.34 21.80
C LEU A 265 -14.01 -23.48 21.95
N GLY A 266 -14.90 -23.40 22.95
CA GLY A 266 -15.94 -24.40 23.16
C GLY A 266 -16.93 -24.47 22.00
N GLU A 267 -17.30 -23.33 21.43
CA GLU A 267 -18.17 -23.22 20.26
C GLU A 267 -17.47 -23.74 19.00
N LEU A 268 -16.21 -23.32 18.77
CA LEU A 268 -15.39 -23.81 17.65
C LEU A 268 -15.26 -25.35 17.68
N MET A 269 -15.04 -25.92 18.87
CA MET A 269 -14.97 -27.37 19.06
C MET A 269 -16.33 -28.05 18.85
N ALA A 270 -17.44 -27.43 19.28
CA ALA A 270 -18.78 -27.99 19.11
C ALA A 270 -19.17 -28.13 17.64
N HIS A 271 -18.71 -27.21 16.78
CA HIS A 271 -18.97 -27.23 15.34
C HIS A 271 -17.89 -27.93 14.50
N ALA A 272 -16.81 -28.42 15.11
CA ALA A 272 -15.70 -29.02 14.36
C ALA A 272 -16.14 -30.26 13.55
N GLU A 273 -16.96 -31.14 14.13
CA GLU A 273 -17.47 -32.34 13.46
C GLU A 273 -18.32 -32.00 12.23
N GLU A 274 -19.25 -31.06 12.37
CA GLU A 274 -20.10 -30.56 11.28
C GLU A 274 -19.26 -29.92 10.15
N ASN A 275 -18.26 -29.12 10.51
CA ASN A 275 -17.35 -28.49 9.55
C ASN A 275 -16.51 -29.54 8.79
N PHE A 276 -16.00 -30.56 9.48
CA PHE A 276 -15.26 -31.66 8.83
C PHE A 276 -16.14 -32.49 7.90
N LEU A 277 -17.40 -32.75 8.28
CA LEU A 277 -18.38 -33.44 7.42
C LEU A 277 -18.67 -32.62 6.17
N THR A 278 -19.02 -31.34 6.34
CA THR A 278 -19.31 -30.43 5.23
C THR A 278 -18.13 -30.33 4.27
N ARG A 279 -16.89 -30.25 4.80
CA ARG A 279 -15.68 -30.21 3.97
C ARG A 279 -15.49 -31.51 3.18
N THR A 280 -15.71 -32.66 3.82
CA THR A 280 -15.64 -33.99 3.19
C THR A 280 -16.69 -34.14 2.09
N GLU A 281 -17.93 -33.71 2.34
CA GLU A 281 -19.02 -33.74 1.37
C GLU A 281 -18.72 -32.88 0.14
N ASN A 282 -18.21 -31.65 0.35
CA ASN A 282 -17.81 -30.77 -0.74
C ASN A 282 -16.68 -31.38 -1.59
N GLN A 283 -15.71 -32.04 -0.96
CA GLN A 283 -14.63 -32.72 -1.68
C GLN A 283 -15.13 -33.95 -2.45
N ASN A 284 -16.06 -34.72 -1.86
CA ASN A 284 -16.69 -35.86 -2.53
C ASN A 284 -17.55 -35.43 -3.71
N LEU A 285 -18.25 -34.29 -3.62
CA LEU A 285 -18.98 -33.71 -4.74
C LEU A 285 -18.03 -33.40 -5.90
N VAL A 286 -16.90 -32.75 -5.63
CA VAL A 286 -15.89 -32.46 -6.65
C VAL A 286 -15.32 -33.76 -7.23
N LEU A 287 -14.94 -34.73 -6.39
CA LEU A 287 -14.44 -36.03 -6.85
C LEU A 287 -15.45 -36.79 -7.72
N ALA A 288 -16.74 -36.73 -7.39
CA ALA A 288 -17.80 -37.36 -8.16
C ALA A 288 -17.93 -36.74 -9.56
N LYS A 289 -17.85 -35.41 -9.65
CA LYS A 289 -17.83 -34.70 -10.94
C LYS A 289 -16.61 -35.07 -11.77
N LEU A 290 -15.42 -35.07 -11.15
CA LEU A 290 -14.18 -35.48 -11.80
C LEU A 290 -14.18 -36.94 -12.28
N ALA A 291 -15.03 -37.79 -11.69
CA ALA A 291 -15.15 -39.20 -12.04
C ALA A 291 -16.24 -39.48 -13.08
N ASN A 292 -17.10 -38.51 -13.39
CA ASN A 292 -18.22 -38.68 -14.31
C ASN A 292 -17.75 -38.51 -15.77
N PRO A 293 -17.71 -39.58 -16.59
CA PRO A 293 -17.26 -39.49 -17.97
C PRO A 293 -18.21 -38.69 -18.88
N ASP A 294 -19.47 -38.51 -18.46
CA ASP A 294 -20.49 -37.80 -19.23
C ASP A 294 -20.48 -36.29 -18.99
N GLU A 295 -19.75 -35.82 -17.97
CA GLU A 295 -19.59 -34.39 -17.66
C GLU A 295 -18.30 -33.90 -18.32
N GLU A 296 -18.43 -33.16 -19.42
CA GLU A 296 -17.31 -32.53 -20.14
C GLU A 296 -16.75 -31.37 -19.30
N THR A 297 -16.11 -31.72 -18.17
CA THR A 297 -15.41 -30.78 -17.31
C THR A 297 -14.04 -30.55 -17.90
N ASP A 298 -13.74 -29.33 -18.33
CA ASP A 298 -12.38 -28.94 -18.63
C ASP A 298 -11.57 -28.94 -17.32
N LEU A 299 -10.89 -30.06 -17.07
CA LEU A 299 -10.09 -30.28 -15.87
C LEU A 299 -8.96 -29.26 -15.76
N GLN A 300 -8.42 -28.81 -16.90
CA GLN A 300 -7.36 -27.83 -16.92
C GLN A 300 -7.91 -26.48 -16.49
N GLU A 301 -9.04 -26.04 -17.06
CA GLU A 301 -9.71 -24.81 -16.64
C GLU A 301 -10.06 -24.83 -15.15
N PHE A 302 -10.54 -25.97 -14.63
CA PHE A 302 -10.83 -26.11 -13.21
C PHE A 302 -9.57 -25.98 -12.33
N CYS A 303 -8.46 -26.59 -12.73
CA CYS A 303 -7.18 -26.44 -12.04
C CYS A 303 -6.67 -24.99 -12.07
N ASP A 304 -6.76 -24.33 -13.23
CA ASP A 304 -6.34 -22.94 -13.41
C ASP A 304 -7.16 -22.00 -12.52
N MET A 305 -8.47 -22.20 -12.44
CA MET A 305 -9.35 -21.45 -11.54
C MET A 305 -8.97 -21.64 -10.06
N LEU A 306 -8.66 -22.86 -9.63
CA LEU A 306 -8.22 -23.12 -8.25
C LEU A 306 -6.85 -22.49 -7.96
N ASN A 307 -5.91 -22.59 -8.90
CA ASN A 307 -4.59 -21.99 -8.77
C ASN A 307 -4.68 -20.46 -8.70
N GLU A 308 -5.52 -19.83 -9.52
CA GLU A 308 -5.78 -18.39 -9.48
C GLU A 308 -6.42 -17.98 -8.15
N ALA A 309 -7.40 -18.74 -7.66
CA ALA A 309 -8.02 -18.50 -6.36
C ALA A 309 -7.03 -18.58 -5.19
N MET A 310 -5.98 -19.39 -5.30
CA MET A 310 -4.94 -19.55 -4.29
C MET A 310 -3.78 -18.56 -4.39
N LYS A 311 -3.62 -17.85 -5.52
CA LYS A 311 -2.53 -16.89 -5.77
C LYS A 311 -2.68 -15.56 -5.01
N GLY A 312 -3.41 -15.53 -3.89
CA GLY A 312 -3.69 -14.32 -3.10
C GLY A 312 -2.47 -13.43 -2.86
N GLU A 313 -2.71 -12.16 -2.51
CA GLU A 313 -1.62 -11.19 -2.30
C GLU A 313 -0.59 -11.73 -1.31
N PRO A 314 0.73 -11.77 -1.66
CA PRO A 314 1.74 -12.39 -0.82
C PRO A 314 1.79 -11.85 0.61
N GLU A 315 1.49 -10.55 0.80
CA GLU A 315 1.38 -9.93 2.12
C GLU A 315 0.24 -10.55 2.95
N GLU A 316 -0.94 -10.78 2.35
CA GLU A 316 -2.10 -11.36 3.04
C GLU A 316 -1.86 -12.84 3.41
N ILE A 317 -1.23 -13.60 2.52
CA ILE A 317 -0.86 -15.00 2.78
C ILE A 317 0.13 -15.07 3.94
N ASN A 318 1.15 -14.20 3.95
CA ASN A 318 2.16 -14.18 5.00
C ASN A 318 1.59 -13.72 6.34
N GLU A 319 0.69 -12.72 6.33
CA GLU A 319 -0.04 -12.26 7.52
C GLU A 319 -0.86 -13.41 8.12
N ALA A 320 -1.72 -14.06 7.32
CA ALA A 320 -2.55 -15.18 7.80
C ALA A 320 -1.73 -16.36 8.32
N ASN A 321 -0.61 -16.71 7.66
CA ASN A 321 0.29 -17.76 8.12
C ASN A 321 0.98 -17.41 9.46
N SER A 322 1.38 -16.15 9.61
CA SER A 322 1.99 -15.64 10.84
C SER A 322 0.98 -15.67 11.99
N ASP A 323 -0.23 -15.15 11.75
CA ASP A 323 -1.30 -15.07 12.75
C ASP A 323 -1.74 -16.46 13.21
N LEU A 324 -1.91 -17.42 12.28
CA LEU A 324 -2.24 -18.81 12.63
C LEU A 324 -1.11 -19.48 13.42
N GLY A 325 0.14 -19.24 13.04
CA GLY A 325 1.30 -19.76 13.77
C GLY A 325 1.38 -19.23 15.20
N GLN A 326 1.10 -17.93 15.38
CA GLN A 326 1.03 -17.30 16.69
C GLN A 326 -0.14 -17.87 17.51
N TRP A 327 -1.33 -17.97 16.92
CA TRP A 327 -2.51 -18.55 17.57
C TRP A 327 -2.24 -19.96 18.10
N VAL A 328 -1.64 -20.83 17.29
CA VAL A 328 -1.29 -22.21 17.70
C VAL A 328 -0.25 -22.20 18.83
N GLY A 329 0.73 -21.32 18.77
CA GLY A 329 1.75 -21.17 19.81
C GLY A 329 1.16 -20.77 21.16
N GLU A 330 0.26 -19.78 21.15
CA GLU A 330 -0.45 -19.28 22.33
C GLU A 330 -1.42 -20.33 22.89
N TYR A 331 -2.21 -20.99 22.04
CA TYR A 331 -3.09 -22.10 22.42
C TYR A 331 -2.30 -23.22 23.13
N LEU A 332 -1.15 -23.61 22.58
CA LEU A 332 -0.31 -24.66 23.16
C LEU A 332 0.21 -24.23 24.53
N ALA A 333 0.71 -23.00 24.66
CA ALA A 333 1.20 -22.47 25.95
C ALA A 333 0.10 -22.49 27.03
N ASP A 334 -1.10 -22.02 26.70
CA ASP A 334 -2.23 -21.94 27.63
C ASP A 334 -2.78 -23.31 28.04
N ASN A 335 -2.60 -24.32 27.18
CA ASN A 335 -2.98 -25.71 27.46
C ASN A 335 -1.84 -26.53 28.12
N GLY A 336 -0.84 -25.85 28.69
CA GLY A 336 0.23 -26.48 29.47
C GLY A 336 1.31 -27.16 28.64
N TYR A 337 1.29 -27.01 27.30
CA TYR A 337 2.45 -27.34 26.50
C TYR A 337 3.52 -26.28 26.73
N ASN A 338 4.79 -26.67 26.61
CA ASN A 338 5.93 -25.76 26.72
C ASN A 338 6.66 -25.71 25.37
N PRO A 339 6.18 -24.93 24.37
CA PRO A 339 6.76 -24.93 23.01
C PRO A 339 8.26 -24.65 22.97
N HIS A 340 8.74 -23.78 23.87
CA HIS A 340 10.15 -23.44 23.97
C HIS A 340 11.03 -24.61 24.46
N LEU A 341 10.52 -25.49 25.33
CA LEU A 341 11.25 -26.67 25.82
C LEU A 341 11.04 -27.90 24.94
N ASN A 342 9.84 -28.04 24.36
CA ASN A 342 9.40 -29.25 23.66
C ASN A 342 9.24 -29.03 22.14
N SER A 343 9.95 -28.04 21.58
CA SER A 343 9.78 -27.63 20.17
C SER A 343 9.92 -28.78 19.17
N LEU A 344 10.85 -29.72 19.40
CA LEU A 344 11.06 -30.87 18.52
C LEU A 344 9.88 -31.85 18.56
N ILE A 345 9.40 -32.20 19.76
CA ILE A 345 8.28 -33.13 19.93
C ILE A 345 7.00 -32.50 19.36
N ILE A 346 6.76 -31.22 19.62
CA ILE A 346 5.61 -30.49 19.07
C ILE A 346 5.66 -30.45 17.54
N LYS A 347 6.84 -30.21 16.93
CA LYS A 347 7.00 -30.31 15.47
C LYS A 347 6.65 -31.70 14.95
N GLN A 348 7.08 -32.77 15.63
CA GLN A 348 6.75 -34.15 15.25
C GLN A 348 5.25 -34.45 15.40
N MET A 349 4.60 -33.92 16.44
CA MET A 349 3.14 -34.01 16.62
C MET A 349 2.40 -33.29 15.49
N VAL A 350 2.82 -32.07 15.15
CA VAL A 350 2.24 -31.29 14.04
C VAL A 350 2.40 -32.04 12.72
N LEU A 351 3.60 -32.55 12.40
CA LEU A 351 3.85 -33.32 11.17
C LEU A 351 3.01 -34.61 11.09
N SER A 352 2.70 -35.21 12.24
CA SER A 352 1.89 -36.42 12.34
C SER A 352 0.40 -36.13 12.25
N ALA A 353 -0.06 -35.03 12.84
CA ALA A 353 -1.48 -34.61 12.86
C ALA A 353 -1.90 -33.89 11.56
N PHE A 354 -0.96 -33.24 10.87
CA PHE A 354 -1.20 -32.46 9.66
C PHE A 354 -0.27 -32.94 8.52
N PRO A 355 -0.53 -34.13 7.94
CA PRO A 355 0.27 -34.62 6.83
C PRO A 355 0.12 -33.73 5.59
N SER A 356 1.14 -33.70 4.74
CA SER A 356 1.13 -32.93 3.49
C SER A 356 -0.01 -33.38 2.56
N ILE A 357 -0.93 -32.45 2.27
CA ILE A 357 -2.03 -32.64 1.33
C ILE A 357 -1.52 -32.41 -0.11
N THR A 358 -0.84 -31.28 -0.33
CA THR A 358 -0.25 -30.87 -1.61
C THR A 358 1.27 -31.10 -1.57
N ARG A 359 1.78 -31.81 -2.60
CA ARG A 359 3.22 -32.01 -2.82
C ARG A 359 3.79 -31.05 -3.86
N GLU A 360 2.94 -30.62 -4.77
CA GLU A 360 3.25 -29.66 -5.82
C GLU A 360 2.64 -28.30 -5.46
N LYS A 361 3.23 -27.23 -6.00
CA LYS A 361 2.78 -25.86 -5.70
C LYS A 361 1.45 -25.51 -6.36
N GLU A 362 1.16 -26.12 -7.51
CA GLU A 362 -0.03 -25.87 -8.31
C GLU A 362 -0.81 -27.17 -8.51
N PHE A 363 -2.13 -27.07 -8.64
CA PHE A 363 -2.97 -28.17 -9.06
C PHE A 363 -2.82 -28.42 -10.55
N THR A 364 -2.73 -29.69 -10.93
CA THR A 364 -2.77 -30.16 -12.31
C THR A 364 -3.86 -31.22 -12.46
N PRO A 365 -4.32 -31.52 -13.69
CA PRO A 365 -5.30 -32.58 -13.93
C PRO A 365 -4.89 -33.94 -13.33
N GLU A 366 -3.59 -34.25 -13.31
CA GLU A 366 -3.05 -35.51 -12.78
C GLU A 366 -3.02 -35.54 -11.25
N THR A 367 -2.85 -34.38 -10.61
CA THR A 367 -2.59 -34.30 -9.16
C THR A 367 -3.81 -33.92 -8.35
N ILE A 368 -4.79 -33.22 -8.93
CA ILE A 368 -5.95 -32.71 -8.22
C ILE A 368 -6.74 -33.82 -7.51
N ARG A 369 -6.95 -34.95 -8.17
CA ARG A 369 -7.65 -36.11 -7.58
C ARG A 369 -6.90 -36.67 -6.38
N ALA A 370 -5.58 -36.80 -6.48
CA ALA A 370 -4.76 -37.29 -5.38
C ALA A 370 -4.77 -36.32 -4.18
N ASN A 371 -4.72 -35.01 -4.44
CA ASN A 371 -4.77 -33.98 -3.40
C ASN A 371 -6.13 -33.97 -2.68
N LEU A 372 -7.24 -34.06 -3.43
CA LEU A 372 -8.59 -34.18 -2.86
C LEU A 372 -8.75 -35.44 -2.01
N LEU A 373 -8.27 -36.60 -2.49
CA LEU A 373 -8.32 -37.85 -1.73
C LEU A 373 -7.49 -37.79 -0.42
N ARG A 374 -6.29 -37.19 -0.46
CA ARG A 374 -5.48 -36.98 0.76
C ARG A 374 -6.17 -36.04 1.74
N SER A 375 -6.75 -34.95 1.26
CA SER A 375 -7.49 -34.03 2.12
C SER A 375 -8.69 -34.72 2.78
N ASN A 376 -9.44 -35.53 2.02
CA ASN A 376 -10.55 -36.33 2.54
C ASN A 376 -10.08 -37.35 3.58
N GLN A 377 -8.95 -38.02 3.35
CA GLN A 377 -8.38 -38.94 4.30
C GLN A 377 -8.11 -38.26 5.66
N VAL A 378 -7.49 -37.08 5.64
CA VAL A 378 -7.22 -36.30 6.87
C VAL A 378 -8.52 -35.98 7.60
N MET A 379 -9.54 -35.46 6.90
CA MET A 379 -10.83 -35.14 7.54
C MET A 379 -11.51 -36.38 8.13
N ASN A 380 -11.50 -37.50 7.42
CA ASN A 380 -12.06 -38.77 7.89
C ASN A 380 -11.31 -39.32 9.11
N GLU A 381 -9.99 -39.16 9.19
CA GLU A 381 -9.21 -39.54 10.37
C GLU A 381 -9.64 -38.72 11.61
N TYR A 382 -9.88 -37.42 11.46
CA TYR A 382 -10.40 -36.58 12.56
C TYR A 382 -11.82 -36.98 12.98
N LEU A 383 -12.70 -37.26 12.03
CA LEU A 383 -14.06 -37.75 12.33
C LEU A 383 -14.02 -39.08 13.09
N ALA A 384 -13.18 -40.03 12.65
CA ALA A 384 -13.02 -41.31 13.32
C ALA A 384 -12.43 -41.18 14.74
N LEU A 385 -11.54 -40.20 14.98
CA LEU A 385 -11.03 -39.91 16.32
C LEU A 385 -12.14 -39.42 17.25
N GLU A 386 -13.05 -38.58 16.77
CA GLU A 386 -14.16 -38.05 17.56
C GLU A 386 -15.17 -39.15 17.94
N GLU A 387 -15.51 -40.04 17.01
CA GLU A 387 -16.32 -41.23 17.28
C GLU A 387 -15.69 -42.13 18.36
N ARG A 388 -14.38 -42.37 18.29
CA ARG A 388 -13.66 -43.16 19.31
C ARG A 388 -13.68 -42.49 20.68
N LYS A 389 -13.57 -41.16 20.75
CA LYS A 389 -13.70 -40.42 22.02
C LYS A 389 -15.10 -40.58 22.60
N LYS A 390 -16.15 -40.45 21.78
CA LYS A 390 -17.55 -40.67 22.19
C LYS A 390 -17.73 -42.08 22.76
N TYR A 391 -17.25 -43.10 22.06
CA TYR A 391 -17.32 -44.50 22.51
C TYR A 391 -16.57 -44.74 23.84
N THR A 392 -15.37 -44.18 23.97
CA THR A 392 -14.54 -44.32 25.18
C THR A 392 -15.20 -43.67 26.40
N ARG A 393 -15.76 -42.47 26.24
CA ARG A 393 -16.53 -41.79 27.31
C ARG A 393 -17.73 -42.61 27.75
N THR A 394 -18.51 -43.13 26.81
CA THR A 394 -19.67 -43.99 27.10
C THR A 394 -19.26 -45.28 27.82
N LYS A 395 -18.15 -45.91 27.42
CA LYS A 395 -17.63 -47.12 28.06
C LYS A 395 -17.14 -46.88 29.49
N MET A 396 -16.51 -45.74 29.76
CA MET A 396 -16.10 -45.38 31.13
C MET A 396 -17.31 -45.14 32.04
N LEU A 397 -18.36 -44.49 31.54
CA LEU A 397 -19.59 -44.25 32.30
C LEU A 397 -20.36 -45.56 32.57
N SER A 398 -20.43 -46.47 31.60
CA SER A 398 -21.12 -47.75 31.76
C SER A 398 -20.37 -48.75 32.67
N SER A 399 -19.04 -48.71 32.68
CA SER A 399 -18.22 -49.56 33.57
C SER A 399 -18.09 -49.00 35.01
N GLY A 400 -18.16 -47.68 35.19
CA GLY A 400 -18.07 -47.04 36.52
C GLY A 400 -19.33 -47.12 37.38
N ALA A 401 -20.53 -47.21 36.77
CA ALA A 401 -21.80 -47.21 37.52
C ALA A 401 -22.22 -48.60 38.03
N ILE A 402 -21.81 -49.70 37.38
CA ILE A 402 -22.23 -51.07 37.74
C ILE A 402 -21.18 -51.80 38.58
N GLY A 403 -19.90 -51.41 38.49
CA GLY A 403 -18.80 -52.06 39.21
C GLY A 403 -18.67 -51.76 40.71
N ARG A 404 -19.48 -50.85 41.28
CA ARG A 404 -19.43 -50.49 42.71
C ARG A 404 -20.61 -50.99 43.57
N PHE A 405 -21.58 -51.69 42.98
CA PHE A 405 -22.71 -52.26 43.72
C PHE A 405 -22.57 -53.78 43.99
N TYR A 406 -21.46 -54.40 43.59
CA TYR A 406 -21.14 -55.81 43.86
C TYR A 406 -19.72 -55.98 44.42
N SER A 407 -19.35 -55.17 45.42
CA SER A 407 -18.20 -55.42 46.29
C SER A 407 -18.57 -55.17 47.74
#